data_AF-A0A532TA22-F1
#
_entry.id   AF-A0A532TA22-F1
#
_cell.length_a   1.000
_cell.length_b   1.000
_cell.length_c   1.000
_cell.angle_alpha   90.00
_cell.angle_beta   90.00
_cell.angle_gamma   90.00
#
_symmetry.space_group_name_H-M   'P 1'
#
loop_
_entity.id
_entity.type
_entity.pdbx_description
1 polymer ?
#
loop_
_entity_poly.entity_id
_entity_poly.type
_entity_poly.pdbx_seq_one_letter_code
_entity_poly.pdbx_strand_id
1 'polypeptide(L)'
;MLNDIFFYSEQRLQRLAHDQIWKGKGTESDPFVIKNANILGQAILINNSSLYISFVNCNFDQAQFEGCHNILLKDCTFGKLVLSRCKSFKINTCFV
;
A
#
# COMPACT_ATOMS: atom_id res chain seq x y z
N MET A 1 -12.33 -19.09 5.00
CA MET A 1 -12.13 -18.71 3.59
C MET A 1 -10.67 -18.35 3.44
N LEU A 2 -9.95 -18.91 2.46
CA LEU A 2 -8.66 -18.34 2.08
C LEU A 2 -8.97 -16.97 1.48
N ASN A 3 -8.58 -15.91 2.16
CA ASN A 3 -8.63 -14.58 1.55
C ASN A 3 -7.63 -14.57 0.39
N ASP A 4 -8.11 -14.42 -0.84
CA ASP A 4 -7.24 -14.26 -2.00
C ASP A 4 -6.33 -13.04 -1.78
N ILE A 5 -5.02 -13.25 -1.83
CA ILE A 5 -4.05 -12.17 -1.73
C ILE A 5 -4.01 -11.45 -3.08
N PHE A 6 -4.42 -10.17 -3.11
CA PHE A 6 -4.36 -9.36 -4.31
C PHE A 6 -2.93 -8.88 -4.59
N PHE A 7 -2.40 -9.28 -5.75
CA PHE A 7 -1.05 -8.92 -6.17
C PHE A 7 -1.01 -7.60 -6.96
N TYR A 8 -0.09 -6.72 -6.58
CA TYR A 8 0.11 -5.41 -7.19
C TYR A 8 1.60 -5.19 -7.53
N SER A 9 1.88 -5.10 -8.84
CA SER A 9 3.14 -4.52 -9.34
C SER A 9 3.02 -3.00 -9.43
N GLU A 10 4.15 -2.31 -9.55
CA GLU A 10 4.17 -0.86 -9.77
C GLU A 10 3.31 -0.40 -10.96
N GLN A 11 3.42 -1.06 -12.11
CA GLN A 11 2.63 -0.72 -13.30
C GLN A 11 1.12 -0.89 -13.04
N ARG A 12 0.73 -1.92 -12.27
CA ARG A 12 -0.67 -2.13 -11.90
C ARG A 12 -1.16 -1.03 -10.98
N LEU A 13 -0.34 -0.59 -10.01
CA LEU A 13 -0.67 0.53 -9.13
C LEU A 13 -0.83 1.84 -9.91
N GLN A 14 0.03 2.12 -10.89
CA GLN A 14 -0.09 3.30 -11.75
C GLN A 14 -1.39 3.28 -12.56
N ARG A 15 -1.75 2.13 -13.17
CA ARG A 15 -3.01 1.99 -13.91
C ARG A 15 -4.21 2.19 -12.99
N LEU A 16 -4.23 1.56 -11.81
CA LEU A 16 -5.31 1.75 -10.84
C LEU A 16 -5.43 3.19 -10.37
N ALA A 17 -4.30 3.85 -10.10
CA ALA A 17 -4.28 5.25 -9.70
C ALA A 17 -4.87 6.16 -10.79
N HIS A 18 -4.60 5.86 -12.07
CA HIS A 18 -5.19 6.56 -13.21
C HIS A 18 -6.70 6.26 -13.32
N ASP A 19 -7.08 4.99 -13.37
CA ASP A 19 -8.45 4.54 -13.61
C ASP A 19 -9.42 4.94 -12.49
N GLN A 20 -8.94 4.96 -11.25
CA GLN A 20 -9.73 5.29 -10.07
C GLN A 20 -9.50 6.71 -9.56
N ILE A 21 -8.71 7.51 -10.29
CA ILE A 21 -8.46 8.92 -10.00
C ILE A 21 -7.98 9.10 -8.55
N TRP A 22 -6.93 8.35 -8.18
CA TRP A 22 -6.32 8.49 -6.87
C TRP A 22 -5.76 9.90 -6.70
N LYS A 23 -5.72 10.36 -5.44
CA LYS A 23 -5.03 11.61 -5.13
C LYS A 23 -3.53 11.40 -5.26
N GLY A 24 -2.87 12.29 -6.01
CA GLY A 24 -1.42 12.37 -6.19
C GLY A 24 -0.90 11.67 -7.44
N LYS A 25 0.43 11.71 -7.62
CA LYS A 25 1.14 11.21 -8.81
C LYS A 25 2.17 10.11 -8.51
N GLY A 26 2.29 9.69 -7.25
CA GLY A 26 3.27 8.67 -6.83
C GLY A 26 4.69 9.20 -6.72
N THR A 27 4.88 10.51 -6.56
CA THR A 27 6.18 11.19 -6.43
C THR A 27 6.39 11.69 -5.00
N GLU A 28 7.62 12.05 -4.63
CA GLU A 28 7.94 12.53 -3.28
C GLU A 28 7.11 13.75 -2.86
N SER A 29 6.98 14.73 -3.77
CA SER A 29 6.20 15.95 -3.55
C SER A 29 4.69 15.73 -3.66
N ASP A 30 4.26 14.65 -4.31
CA ASP A 30 2.86 14.36 -4.61
C ASP A 30 2.59 12.84 -4.58
N PRO A 31 2.59 12.22 -3.39
CA PRO A 31 2.46 10.78 -3.23
C PRO A 31 1.03 10.30 -3.54
N PHE A 32 0.88 9.04 -3.95
CA PHE A 32 -0.45 8.43 -4.01
C PHE A 32 -1.02 8.30 -2.60
N VAL A 33 -2.24 8.79 -2.36
CA VAL A 33 -2.91 8.69 -1.06
C VAL A 33 -4.09 7.74 -1.13
N ILE A 34 -3.98 6.62 -0.41
CA ILE A 34 -4.98 5.57 -0.35
C ILE A 34 -5.63 5.62 1.03
N LYS A 35 -6.92 5.99 1.07
CA LYS A 35 -7.66 6.20 2.34
C LYS A 35 -8.58 5.04 2.74
N ASN A 36 -8.68 4.02 1.90
CA ASN A 36 -9.57 2.89 2.12
C ASN A 36 -9.00 1.63 1.45
N ALA A 37 -8.78 0.58 2.23
CA ALA A 37 -8.28 -0.70 1.76
C ALA A 37 -9.25 -1.41 0.80
N ASN A 38 -10.56 -1.14 0.86
CA ASN A 38 -11.56 -1.79 -0.01
C ASN A 38 -11.28 -1.60 -1.50
N ILE A 39 -10.54 -0.56 -1.85
CA ILE A 39 -10.10 -0.29 -3.22
C ILE A 39 -9.10 -1.35 -3.72
N LEU A 40 -8.29 -1.90 -2.82
CA LEU A 40 -7.24 -2.89 -3.11
C LEU A 40 -7.58 -4.30 -2.56
N GLY A 41 -8.68 -4.43 -1.83
CA GLY A 41 -9.00 -5.61 -1.04
C GLY A 41 -8.32 -5.61 0.33
N GLN A 42 -8.76 -6.55 1.19
CA GLN A 42 -8.31 -6.64 2.58
C GLN A 42 -6.99 -7.42 2.73
N ALA A 43 -6.62 -8.24 1.75
CA ALA A 43 -5.36 -8.98 1.72
C ALA A 43 -4.54 -8.60 0.48
N ILE A 44 -3.39 -7.95 0.66
CA ILE A 44 -2.59 -7.43 -0.45
C ILE A 44 -1.13 -7.88 -0.42
N LEU A 45 -0.53 -7.98 -1.60
CA LEU A 45 0.90 -8.08 -1.84
C LEU A 45 1.32 -7.02 -2.85
N ILE A 46 2.11 -6.03 -2.42
CA ILE A 46 2.75 -5.07 -3.32
C ILE A 46 4.20 -5.48 -3.51
N ASN A 47 4.61 -5.63 -4.76
CA ASN A 47 5.94 -6.13 -5.11
C ASN A 47 6.70 -5.14 -6.01
N ASN A 48 7.98 -4.91 -5.67
CA ASN A 48 8.96 -4.13 -6.43
C ASN A 48 8.43 -2.78 -6.88
N SER A 49 7.92 -1.97 -5.95
CA SER A 49 7.48 -0.60 -6.24
C SER A 49 8.40 0.45 -5.62
N SER A 50 8.73 1.47 -6.39
CA SER A 50 9.48 2.66 -6.02
C SER A 50 8.60 3.91 -5.81
N LEU A 51 7.30 3.78 -6.07
CA LEU A 51 6.32 4.85 -5.96
C LEU A 51 6.23 5.37 -4.52
N TYR A 52 6.01 6.67 -4.39
CA TYR A 52 5.66 7.26 -3.11
C TYR A 52 4.18 7.03 -2.82
N ILE A 53 3.87 6.19 -1.84
CA ILE A 53 2.50 5.79 -1.50
C ILE A 53 2.24 5.99 -0.01
N SER A 54 1.14 6.63 0.31
CA SER A 54 0.64 6.83 1.67
C SER A 54 -0.68 6.09 1.87
N PHE A 55 -0.66 5.03 2.66
CA PHE A 55 -1.86 4.38 3.19
C PHE A 55 -2.28 5.12 4.46
N VAL A 56 -3.51 5.62 4.50
CA VAL A 56 -4.04 6.42 5.61
C VAL A 56 -5.38 5.85 6.05
N ASN A 57 -5.57 5.53 7.33
CA ASN A 57 -6.84 4.98 7.84
C ASN A 57 -7.29 3.69 7.10
N CYS A 58 -6.34 2.85 6.68
CA CYS A 58 -6.65 1.58 6.02
C CYS A 58 -6.71 0.42 7.02
N ASN A 59 -7.65 -0.49 6.82
CA ASN A 59 -7.74 -1.74 7.57
C ASN A 59 -7.47 -2.93 6.63
N PHE A 60 -6.41 -3.69 6.90
CA PHE A 60 -6.02 -4.86 6.12
C PHE A 60 -6.04 -6.11 7.01
N ASP A 61 -6.61 -7.20 6.51
CA ASP A 61 -6.42 -8.51 7.12
C ASP A 61 -4.97 -8.96 6.95
N GLN A 62 -4.39 -8.70 5.78
CA GLN A 62 -2.98 -8.95 5.50
C GLN A 62 -2.42 -7.91 4.53
N ALA A 63 -1.26 -7.35 4.84
CA ALA A 63 -0.51 -6.53 3.90
C ALA A 63 0.94 -7.03 3.82
N GLN A 64 1.39 -7.40 2.62
CA GLN A 64 2.78 -7.75 2.33
C GLN A 64 3.38 -6.73 1.37
N PHE A 65 4.57 -6.25 1.72
CA PHE A 65 5.38 -5.37 0.88
C PHE A 65 6.72 -6.05 0.64
N GLU A 66 7.06 -6.29 -0.61
CA GLU A 66 8.28 -6.97 -1.03
C GLU A 66 9.06 -6.09 -2.00
N GLY A 67 10.33 -5.76 -1.71
CA GLY A 67 11.14 -4.92 -2.59
C GLY A 67 10.60 -3.50 -2.77
N CYS A 68 9.79 -2.99 -1.83
CA CYS A 68 9.11 -1.70 -1.96
C CYS A 68 9.92 -0.54 -1.35
N HIS A 69 9.77 0.64 -1.92
CA HIS A 69 10.35 1.88 -1.43
C HIS A 69 9.27 2.94 -1.20
N ASN A 70 9.57 3.90 -0.32
CA ASN A 70 8.80 5.15 -0.19
C ASN A 70 7.34 4.98 0.24
N ILE A 71 7.08 4.02 1.12
CA ILE A 71 5.74 3.72 1.63
C ILE A 71 5.57 4.35 3.02
N LEU A 72 4.46 5.08 3.20
CA LEU A 72 3.98 5.56 4.48
C LEU A 72 2.70 4.79 4.86
N LEU A 73 2.70 4.17 6.04
CA LEU A 73 1.50 3.64 6.70
C LEU A 73 1.16 4.58 7.85
N LYS A 74 -0.05 5.14 7.82
CA LYS A 74 -0.51 6.09 8.84
C LYS A 74 -1.91 5.73 9.32
N ASP A 75 -2.08 5.60 10.62
CA ASP A 75 -3.39 5.34 11.25
C ASP A 75 -4.05 4.05 10.68
N CYS A 76 -3.24 3.06 10.30
CA CYS A 76 -3.70 1.80 9.70
C CYS A 76 -3.75 0.64 10.70
N THR A 77 -4.62 -0.33 10.46
CA THR A 77 -4.73 -1.59 11.21
C THR A 77 -4.41 -2.77 10.30
N PHE A 78 -3.67 -3.75 10.83
CA PHE A 78 -3.26 -4.95 10.10
C PHE A 78 -3.54 -6.20 10.93
N GLY A 79 -4.18 -7.23 10.36
CA GLY A 79 -4.15 -8.57 10.96
C GLY A 79 -2.78 -9.23 10.81
N LYS A 80 -2.08 -8.92 9.71
CA LYS A 80 -0.69 -9.33 9.45
C LYS A 80 0.01 -8.30 8.56
N LEU A 81 1.17 -7.82 9.00
CA LEU A 81 2.04 -6.95 8.21
C LEU A 81 3.38 -7.65 7.94
N VAL A 82 3.73 -7.83 6.67
CA VAL A 82 5.02 -8.42 6.25
C VAL A 82 5.79 -7.43 5.40
N LEU A 83 7.01 -7.10 5.83
CA LEU A 83 7.93 -6.23 5.10
C LEU A 83 9.19 -7.01 4.75
N SER A 84 9.52 -7.11 3.46
CA SER A 84 10.71 -7.81 2.98
C SER A 84 11.46 -6.95 1.98
N ARG A 85 12.77 -6.78 2.19
CA ARG A 85 13.67 -6.02 1.30
C ARG A 85 13.16 -4.62 0.94
N CYS A 86 12.47 -3.96 1.88
CA CYS A 86 11.93 -2.61 1.68
C CYS A 86 12.88 -1.52 2.18
N LYS A 87 12.80 -0.30 1.64
CA LYS A 87 13.54 0.88 2.12
C LYS A 87 12.64 2.10 2.22
N SER A 88 13.02 3.10 3.02
CA SER A 88 12.25 4.34 3.20
C SER A 88 10.79 4.09 3.59
N PHE A 89 10.58 3.11 4.49
CA PHE A 89 9.27 2.72 4.98
C PHE A 89 8.99 3.45 6.29
N LYS A 90 7.86 4.15 6.39
CA LYS A 90 7.46 4.89 7.59
C LYS A 90 6.15 4.34 8.11
N ILE A 91 6.07 4.09 9.42
CA ILE A 91 4.87 3.59 10.10
C ILE A 91 4.54 4.57 11.22
N ASN A 92 3.31 5.08 11.25
CA ASN A 92 2.87 6.06 12.23
C ASN A 92 1.47 5.71 12.74
N THR A 93 1.33 5.55 14.06
CA THR A 93 0.05 5.25 14.73
C THR A 93 -0.66 4.03 14.10
N CYS A 94 0.10 2.97 13.79
CA CYS A 94 -0.47 1.73 13.27
C CYS A 94 -0.59 0.67 14.35
N PHE A 95 -1.57 -0.21 14.18
CA PHE A 95 -1.80 -1.36 15.05
C PHE A 95 -1.70 -2.65 14.24
N VAL A 96 -1.03 -3.65 14.79
CA VAL A 96 -0.86 -5.00 14.24
C VAL A 96 -1.37 -6.00 15.25
#